data_AF-A0A2R6E979-F1
#
_entry.id   AF-A0A2R6E979-F1
#
_cell.length_a   1.000
_cell.length_b   1.000
_cell.length_c   1.000
_cell.angle_alpha   90.00
_cell.angle_beta   90.00
_cell.angle_gamma   90.00
#
_symmetry.space_group_name_H-M   'P 1'
#
loop_
_entity.id
_entity.type
_entity.pdbx_description
1 polymer ?
#
loop_
_entity_poly.entity_id
_entity_poly.type
_entity_poly.pdbx_seq_one_letter_code
_entity_poly.pdbx_strand_id
1 'polypeptide(L)'
;MGDSAHSINLTDQEREKLESIVSYGRHSAQKITRARILLKADEGESDSAIAEALDCSRSTAWRTRRKFHERNRIEAIERKDPDRDYEEKLDGRDEAHLIRLACSQPPDGRSRWSLRILAEKFENLDETDIESVSHETVRQTLKKTNSNRIDPHSG
;
A
#
# COMPACT_ATOMS: atom_id res chain seq x y z
N MET A 1 -35.67 8.41 -8.36
CA MET A 1 -35.82 7.73 -7.06
C MET A 1 -34.44 7.39 -6.53
N GLY A 2 -34.01 8.01 -5.42
CA GLY A 2 -32.85 7.55 -4.65
C GLY A 2 -31.73 8.54 -4.30
N ASP A 3 -31.91 9.86 -4.35
CA ASP A 3 -30.83 10.81 -3.98
C ASP A 3 -30.69 11.08 -2.46
N SER A 4 -31.65 10.56 -1.65
CA SER A 4 -31.77 10.86 -0.21
C SER A 4 -31.08 9.86 0.73
N ALA A 5 -30.48 8.78 0.24
CA ALA A 5 -30.01 7.70 1.12
C ALA A 5 -28.79 8.07 1.99
N HIS A 6 -28.06 9.14 1.67
CA HIS A 6 -26.78 9.49 2.31
C HIS A 6 -26.59 11.02 2.46
N SER A 7 -27.50 11.71 3.13
CA SER A 7 -27.31 13.15 3.39
C SER A 7 -26.04 13.37 4.21
N ILE A 8 -25.13 14.20 3.70
CA ILE A 8 -23.93 14.58 4.43
C ILE A 8 -24.31 15.71 5.38
N ASN A 9 -23.94 15.55 6.64
CA ASN A 9 -24.06 16.56 7.68
C ASN A 9 -22.72 16.59 8.39
N LEU A 10 -21.89 17.58 8.05
CA LEU A 10 -20.57 17.80 8.61
C LEU A 10 -20.71 18.53 9.96
N THR A 11 -19.90 18.13 10.93
CA THR A 11 -19.64 18.98 12.09
C THR A 11 -18.69 20.11 11.70
N ASP A 12 -18.63 21.17 12.51
CA ASP A 12 -17.70 22.28 12.27
C ASP A 12 -16.24 21.82 12.15
N GLN A 13 -15.83 20.86 12.99
CA GLN A 13 -14.49 20.26 12.95
C GLN A 13 -14.24 19.48 11.66
N GLU A 14 -15.25 18.77 11.15
CA GLU A 14 -15.13 18.02 9.90
C GLU A 14 -15.05 18.96 8.69
N ARG A 15 -15.88 20.01 8.69
CA ARG A 15 -15.86 21.06 7.68
C ARG A 15 -14.51 21.76 7.64
N GLU A 16 -14.01 22.25 8.78
CA GLU A 16 -12.70 22.91 8.88
C GLU A 16 -11.58 22.00 8.36
N LYS A 17 -11.60 20.71 8.72
CA LYS A 17 -10.59 19.75 8.25
C LYS A 17 -10.67 19.54 6.74
N LEU A 18 -11.87 19.41 6.16
CA LEU A 18 -12.04 19.26 4.70
C LEU A 18 -11.61 20.53 3.95
N GLU A 19 -11.94 21.72 4.47
CA GLU A 19 -11.50 23.01 3.92
C GLU A 19 -9.98 23.17 3.99
N SER A 20 -9.35 22.72 5.08
CA SER A 20 -7.89 22.70 5.21
C SER A 20 -7.26 21.83 4.12
N ILE A 21 -7.85 20.66 3.81
CA ILE A 21 -7.34 19.76 2.76
C ILE A 21 -7.47 20.36 1.37
N VAL A 22 -8.56 21.10 1.11
CA VAL A 22 -8.79 21.75 -0.19
C VAL A 22 -7.85 22.94 -0.38
N SER A 23 -7.55 23.67 0.69
CA SER A 23 -6.66 24.85 0.65
C SER A 23 -5.18 24.47 0.65
N TYR A 24 -4.78 23.42 1.36
CA TYR A 24 -3.40 22.93 1.39
C TYR A 24 -3.11 22.05 0.16
N GLY A 25 -2.55 22.66 -0.89
CA GLY A 25 -2.24 22.00 -2.18
C GLY A 25 -1.18 20.88 -2.17
N ARG A 26 -0.90 20.25 -1.01
CA ARG A 26 0.04 19.12 -0.85
C ARG A 26 -0.65 17.75 -0.83
N HIS A 27 -1.98 17.70 -0.86
CA HIS A 27 -2.74 16.45 -0.89
C HIS A 27 -2.90 15.90 -2.31
N SER A 28 -3.12 14.58 -2.43
CA SER A 28 -3.37 13.97 -3.74
C SER A 28 -4.65 14.54 -4.37
N ALA A 29 -4.68 14.62 -5.70
CA ALA A 29 -5.86 15.10 -6.44
C ALA A 29 -7.13 14.36 -6.03
N GLN A 30 -7.06 13.04 -5.85
CA GLN A 30 -8.20 12.23 -5.42
C GLN A 30 -8.69 12.59 -4.01
N LYS A 31 -7.79 12.87 -3.07
CA LYS A 31 -8.15 13.28 -1.70
C LYS A 31 -8.83 14.65 -1.71
N ILE A 32 -8.30 15.59 -2.50
CA ILE A 32 -8.90 16.92 -2.69
C ILE A 32 -10.30 16.81 -3.32
N THR A 33 -10.45 16.02 -4.39
CA THR A 33 -11.75 15.82 -5.04
C THR A 33 -12.77 15.21 -4.08
N ARG A 34 -12.39 14.21 -3.29
CA ARG A 34 -13.29 13.61 -2.28
C ARG A 34 -13.68 14.61 -1.19
N ALA A 35 -12.75 15.46 -0.75
CA ALA A 35 -13.08 16.52 0.20
C ALA A 35 -14.09 17.52 -0.37
N ARG A 36 -13.90 17.95 -1.63
CA ARG A 36 -14.86 18.82 -2.35
C ARG A 36 -16.23 18.16 -2.53
N ILE A 37 -16.27 16.85 -2.81
CA ILE A 37 -17.53 16.09 -2.88
C ILE A 37 -18.30 16.19 -1.56
N LEU A 38 -17.63 15.98 -0.43
CA LEU A 38 -18.29 16.01 0.89
C LEU A 38 -18.77 17.41 1.25
N LEU A 39 -17.99 18.45 0.98
CA LEU A 39 -18.39 19.84 1.21
C LEU A 39 -19.64 20.22 0.40
N LYS A 40 -19.67 19.90 -0.90
CA LYS A 40 -20.85 20.17 -1.76
C LYS A 40 -22.06 19.34 -1.37
N ALA A 41 -21.85 18.10 -0.94
CA ALA A 41 -22.94 17.24 -0.46
C ALA A 41 -23.54 17.75 0.86
N ASP A 42 -22.73 18.40 1.72
CA ASP A 42 -23.19 19.07 2.93
C ASP A 42 -24.02 20.33 2.62
N GLU A 43 -23.72 21.01 1.51
CA GLU A 43 -24.52 22.12 0.96
C GLU A 43 -25.84 21.64 0.31
N GLY A 44 -26.08 20.32 0.28
CA GLY A 44 -27.30 19.72 -0.27
C GLY A 44 -27.27 19.49 -1.78
N GLU A 45 -26.11 19.60 -2.43
CA GLU A 45 -26.00 19.30 -3.86
C GLU A 45 -26.23 17.80 -4.16
N SER A 46 -26.87 17.52 -5.29
CA SER A 46 -27.07 16.14 -5.77
C SER A 46 -25.78 15.54 -6.33
N ASP A 47 -25.67 14.21 -6.37
CA ASP A 47 -24.50 13.53 -6.94
C ASP A 47 -24.23 13.93 -8.40
N SER A 48 -25.28 14.25 -9.17
CA SER A 48 -25.15 14.71 -10.55
C SER A 48 -24.57 16.13 -10.62
N ALA A 49 -25.06 17.05 -9.77
CA ALA A 49 -24.54 18.42 -9.70
C ALA A 49 -23.08 18.45 -9.24
N ILE A 50 -22.74 17.63 -8.24
CA ILE A 50 -21.38 17.47 -7.74
C ILE A 50 -20.46 16.90 -8.84
N ALA A 51 -20.94 15.90 -9.57
CA ALA A 51 -20.20 15.28 -10.66
C ALA A 51 -19.85 16.27 -11.77
N GLU A 52 -20.82 17.09 -12.19
CA GLU A 52 -20.62 18.16 -13.17
C GLU A 52 -19.65 19.23 -12.64
N ALA A 53 -19.85 19.71 -11.41
CA ALA A 53 -19.03 20.77 -10.84
C ALA A 53 -17.56 20.38 -10.62
N LEU A 54 -17.27 19.09 -10.44
CA LEU A 54 -15.93 18.57 -10.12
C LEU A 54 -15.30 17.76 -11.25
N ASP A 55 -15.91 17.72 -12.43
CA ASP A 55 -15.49 16.92 -13.59
C ASP A 55 -15.18 15.46 -13.19
N CYS A 56 -16.10 14.84 -12.45
CA CYS A 56 -15.94 13.47 -11.95
C CYS A 56 -17.17 12.61 -12.24
N SER A 57 -17.04 11.29 -12.09
CA SER A 57 -18.19 10.40 -12.30
C SER A 57 -19.21 10.53 -11.17
N ARG A 58 -20.52 10.46 -11.49
CA ARG A 58 -21.60 10.36 -10.48
C ARG A 58 -21.35 9.23 -9.48
N SER A 59 -20.80 8.11 -9.94
CA SER A 59 -20.44 6.99 -9.06
C SER A 59 -19.31 7.33 -8.08
N THR A 60 -18.41 8.26 -8.42
CA THR A 60 -17.38 8.77 -7.50
C THR A 60 -18.03 9.58 -6.38
N ALA A 61 -18.97 10.48 -6.71
CA ALA A 61 -19.71 11.26 -5.71
C ALA A 61 -20.48 10.33 -4.76
N TRP A 62 -21.28 9.42 -5.32
CA TRP A 62 -22.06 8.46 -4.54
C TRP A 62 -21.20 7.56 -3.64
N ARG A 63 -20.11 6.98 -4.16
CA ARG A 63 -19.22 6.11 -3.36
C ARG A 63 -18.54 6.88 -2.23
N THR A 64 -18.17 8.14 -2.46
CA THR A 64 -17.55 8.98 -1.43
C THR A 64 -18.54 9.23 -0.29
N ARG A 65 -19.77 9.64 -0.60
CA ARG A 65 -20.84 9.85 0.39
C ARG A 65 -21.18 8.56 1.15
N ARG A 66 -21.34 7.45 0.43
CA ARG A 66 -21.61 6.14 1.04
C ARG A 66 -20.52 5.75 2.04
N LYS A 67 -19.25 5.87 1.65
CA LYS A 67 -18.10 5.55 2.54
C LYS A 67 -18.04 6.43 3.78
N PHE A 68 -18.40 7.71 3.64
CA PHE A 68 -18.45 8.64 4.77
C PHE A 68 -19.39 8.14 5.88
N HIS A 69 -20.50 7.49 5.52
CA HIS A 69 -21.40 6.85 6.49
C HIS A 69 -20.93 5.46 6.95
N GLU A 70 -20.39 4.65 6.04
CA GLU A 70 -20.10 3.23 6.34
C GLU A 70 -18.85 3.01 7.19
N ARG A 71 -17.79 3.83 7.05
CA ARG A 71 -16.47 3.51 7.61
C ARG A 71 -15.63 4.75 7.93
N ASN A 72 -16.01 5.51 8.96
CA ASN A 72 -15.14 6.52 9.62
C ASN A 72 -15.17 7.96 9.07
N ARG A 73 -16.34 8.48 8.62
CA ARG A 73 -16.55 9.93 8.37
C ARG A 73 -15.49 10.50 7.44
N ILE A 74 -14.63 11.41 7.93
CA ILE A 74 -13.56 12.04 7.14
C ILE A 74 -12.56 11.02 6.59
N GLU A 75 -12.27 9.92 7.28
CA GLU A 75 -11.29 8.93 6.80
C GLU A 75 -11.69 8.30 5.46
N ALA A 76 -12.97 8.41 5.06
CA ALA A 76 -13.45 8.03 3.75
C ALA A 76 -12.74 8.74 2.58
N ILE A 77 -12.11 9.90 2.82
CA ILE A 77 -11.35 10.62 1.80
C ILE A 77 -9.97 9.99 1.57
N GLU A 78 -9.45 9.24 2.53
CA GLU A 78 -8.13 8.62 2.42
C GLU A 78 -8.12 7.50 1.38
N ARG A 79 -6.93 7.23 0.83
CA ARG A 79 -6.74 6.06 0.00
C ARG A 79 -6.81 4.82 0.90
N LYS A 80 -7.66 3.85 0.57
CA LYS A 80 -7.63 2.55 1.23
C LYS A 80 -6.27 1.91 0.96
N ASP A 81 -5.57 1.49 2.01
CA ASP A 81 -4.42 0.61 1.84
C ASP A 81 -4.86 -0.65 1.07
N PRO A 82 -4.02 -1.14 0.15
CA PRO A 82 -4.30 -2.40 -0.52
C PRO A 82 -4.48 -3.50 0.54
N ASP A 83 -5.59 -4.21 0.45
CA ASP A 83 -5.98 -5.34 1.32
C ASP A 83 -5.19 -6.60 0.94
N ARG A 84 -3.87 -6.44 0.77
CA ARG A 84 -2.99 -7.52 0.32
C ARG A 84 -2.01 -7.83 1.45
N ASP A 85 -2.35 -8.84 2.24
CA ASP A 85 -1.36 -9.61 2.96
C ASP A 85 -0.62 -10.47 1.95
N TYR A 86 0.67 -10.22 1.78
CA TYR A 86 1.55 -11.16 1.07
C TYR A 86 1.94 -12.23 2.09
N GLU A 87 1.61 -13.49 1.82
CA GLU A 87 2.24 -14.60 2.55
C GLU A 87 3.75 -14.53 2.30
N GLU A 88 4.53 -14.25 3.34
CA GLU A 88 5.98 -14.24 3.24
C GLU A 88 6.46 -15.68 3.08
N LYS A 89 7.11 -15.98 1.95
CA LYS A 89 7.58 -17.34 1.63
C LYS A 89 8.68 -17.83 2.59
N LEU A 90 9.40 -16.91 3.23
CA LEU A 90 10.38 -17.21 4.25
C LEU A 90 9.81 -16.73 5.59
N ASP A 91 9.73 -17.61 6.57
CA ASP A 91 9.41 -17.19 7.93
C ASP A 91 10.65 -16.61 8.64
N GLY A 92 10.49 -16.11 9.87
CA GLY A 92 11.60 -15.50 10.61
C GLY A 92 12.78 -16.44 10.88
N ARG A 93 12.57 -17.76 10.91
CA ARG A 93 13.63 -18.76 11.06
C ARG A 93 14.37 -18.95 9.74
N ASP A 94 13.63 -19.07 8.64
CA ASP A 94 14.18 -19.15 7.29
C ASP A 94 15.02 -17.91 6.95
N GLU A 95 14.53 -16.71 7.30
CA GLU A 95 15.27 -15.46 7.12
C GLU A 95 16.60 -15.49 7.90
N ALA A 96 16.60 -15.97 9.15
CA ALA A 96 17.81 -16.08 9.97
C ALA A 96 18.84 -17.07 9.38
N HIS A 97 18.37 -18.21 8.86
CA HIS A 97 19.22 -19.18 8.16
C HIS A 97 19.83 -18.57 6.89
N LEU A 98 19.03 -17.85 6.10
CA LEU A 98 19.49 -17.17 4.89
C LEU A 98 20.55 -16.09 5.20
N ILE A 99 20.35 -15.30 6.25
CA ILE A 99 21.31 -14.28 6.70
C ILE A 99 22.62 -14.94 7.15
N ARG A 100 22.54 -16.03 7.93
CA ARG A 100 23.73 -16.77 8.36
C ARG A 100 24.51 -17.31 7.17
N LEU A 101 23.81 -17.86 6.17
CA LEU A 101 24.41 -18.35 4.94
C LEU A 101 25.09 -17.21 4.17
N ALA A 102 24.41 -16.07 3.97
CA ALA A 102 24.97 -14.91 3.28
C ALA A 102 26.19 -14.27 3.99
N CYS A 103 26.27 -14.40 5.31
CA CYS A 103 27.42 -13.96 6.12
C CYS A 103 28.60 -14.94 6.11
N SER A 104 28.40 -16.16 5.61
CA SER A 104 29.45 -17.18 5.54
C SER A 104 30.36 -17.03 4.31
N GLN A 105 31.40 -17.86 4.22
CA GLN A 105 32.34 -17.83 3.10
C GLN A 105 31.65 -18.29 1.80
N PRO A 106 31.74 -17.53 0.70
CA PRO A 106 31.20 -17.97 -0.58
C PRO A 106 31.94 -19.21 -1.09
N PRO A 107 31.29 -20.04 -1.93
CA PRO A 107 31.90 -21.27 -2.45
C PRO A 107 33.17 -21.01 -3.27
N ASP A 108 34.03 -22.02 -3.33
CA ASP A 108 35.36 -21.94 -3.92
C ASP A 108 35.36 -21.38 -5.35
N GLY A 109 36.33 -20.51 -5.62
CA GLY A 109 36.44 -19.82 -6.90
C GLY A 109 35.58 -18.55 -7.01
N ARG A 110 34.88 -18.13 -5.95
CA ARG A 110 34.14 -16.85 -5.92
C ARG A 110 34.56 -15.97 -4.76
N SER A 111 34.69 -14.67 -5.03
CA SER A 111 35.00 -13.66 -4.01
C SER A 111 33.76 -13.18 -3.24
N ARG A 112 32.54 -13.44 -3.75
CA ARG A 112 31.25 -12.99 -3.19
C ARG A 112 30.13 -13.98 -3.51
N TRP A 113 29.07 -13.93 -2.69
CA TRP A 113 27.81 -14.61 -2.97
C TRP A 113 27.06 -13.96 -4.14
N SER A 114 26.51 -14.77 -5.04
CA SER A 114 25.47 -14.31 -5.97
C SER A 114 24.09 -14.71 -5.43
N LEU A 115 23.05 -13.95 -5.77
CA LEU A 115 21.68 -14.23 -5.33
C LEU A 115 21.18 -15.61 -5.79
N ARG A 116 21.54 -16.03 -7.01
CA ARG A 116 21.18 -17.35 -7.54
C ARG A 116 21.85 -18.49 -6.77
N ILE A 117 23.12 -18.32 -6.38
CA ILE A 117 23.85 -19.33 -5.61
C ILE A 117 23.35 -19.36 -4.17
N LEU A 118 22.99 -18.21 -3.59
CA LEU A 118 22.35 -18.16 -2.27
C LEU A 118 21.00 -18.87 -2.28
N ALA A 119 20.18 -18.66 -3.31
CA ALA A 119 18.91 -19.36 -3.47
C ALA A 119 19.11 -20.87 -3.57
N GLU A 120 19.96 -21.34 -4.48
CA GLU A 120 20.26 -22.76 -4.65
C GLU A 120 20.81 -23.37 -3.34
N LYS A 121 21.76 -22.72 -2.68
CA LYS A 121 22.32 -23.23 -1.41
C LYS A 121 21.30 -23.25 -0.28
N PHE A 122 20.41 -22.27 -0.24
CA PHE A 122 19.36 -22.18 0.77
C PHE A 122 18.29 -23.26 0.57
N GLU A 123 17.89 -23.57 -0.67
CA GLU A 123 16.99 -24.69 -0.99
C GLU A 123 17.57 -26.05 -0.56
N ASN A 124 18.91 -26.18 -0.53
CA ASN A 124 19.60 -27.41 -0.17
C ASN A 124 19.97 -27.51 1.33
N LEU A 125 19.50 -26.59 2.19
CA LEU A 125 19.70 -26.69 3.63
C LEU A 125 18.68 -27.66 4.24
N ASP A 126 19.14 -28.67 4.97
CA ASP A 126 18.29 -29.60 5.72
C ASP A 126 17.48 -28.90 6.83
N GLU A 127 17.82 -27.66 7.20
CA GLU A 127 17.15 -26.90 8.26
C GLU A 127 15.93 -26.07 7.83
N THR A 128 15.57 -26.10 6.54
CA THR A 128 14.46 -25.32 5.96
C THR A 128 13.51 -26.24 5.16
N ASP A 129 12.19 -26.10 5.37
CA ASP A 129 11.14 -26.91 4.70
C ASP A 129 10.69 -26.33 3.33
N ILE A 130 11.51 -25.49 2.70
CA ILE A 130 11.14 -24.76 1.48
C ILE A 130 11.57 -25.52 0.23
N GLU A 131 10.59 -25.97 -0.56
CA GLU A 131 10.82 -26.73 -1.80
C GLU A 131 11.53 -25.91 -2.90
N SER A 132 11.33 -24.59 -2.93
CA SER A 132 12.06 -23.70 -3.84
C SER A 132 12.01 -22.25 -3.38
N VAL A 133 13.09 -21.50 -3.54
CA VAL A 133 13.16 -20.06 -3.30
C VAL A 133 13.71 -19.34 -4.53
N SER A 134 13.05 -18.26 -4.94
CA SER A 134 13.55 -17.41 -6.03
C SER A 134 14.69 -16.52 -5.53
N HIS A 135 15.67 -16.26 -6.39
CA HIS A 135 16.71 -15.26 -6.13
C HIS A 135 16.15 -13.86 -5.78
N GLU A 136 14.93 -13.52 -6.27
CA GLU A 136 14.27 -12.27 -5.89
C GLU A 136 13.71 -12.31 -4.46
N THR A 137 13.23 -13.47 -3.99
CA THR A 137 12.84 -13.66 -2.58
C THR A 137 14.06 -13.48 -1.67
N VAL A 138 15.19 -14.11 -2.03
CA VAL A 138 16.47 -13.93 -1.32
C VAL A 138 16.89 -12.47 -1.28
N ARG A 139 16.82 -11.76 -2.42
CA ARG A 139 17.17 -10.34 -2.50
C ARG A 139 16.27 -9.47 -1.62
N GLN A 140 14.94 -9.69 -1.67
CA GLN A 140 13.98 -8.92 -0.89
C GLN A 140 14.19 -9.14 0.61
N THR A 141 14.37 -10.38 1.04
CA THR A 141 14.68 -10.72 2.44
C THR A 141 15.97 -10.05 2.89
N LEU A 142 17.08 -10.20 2.15
CA LEU A 142 18.35 -9.59 2.56
C LEU A 142 18.34 -8.05 2.49
N LYS A 143 17.48 -7.46 1.65
CA LYS A 143 17.25 -6.01 1.61
C LYS A 143 16.54 -5.51 2.87
N LYS A 144 15.60 -6.27 3.45
CA LYS A 144 14.98 -5.93 4.74
C LYS A 144 16.02 -5.87 5.86
N THR A 145 17.05 -6.70 5.78
CA THR A 145 18.07 -6.88 6.84
C THR A 145 19.33 -6.02 6.66
N ASN A 146 19.45 -5.17 5.62
CA ASN A 146 20.62 -4.31 5.36
C ASN A 146 21.99 -5.05 5.33
N SER A 147 22.10 -6.22 4.68
CA SER A 147 23.41 -6.87 4.47
C SER A 147 24.12 -6.37 3.21
N ASN A 148 25.09 -5.46 3.38
CA ASN A 148 25.88 -4.80 2.32
C ASN A 148 26.91 -5.69 1.58
N ARG A 149 26.61 -6.97 1.27
CA ARG A 149 27.56 -7.88 0.58
C ARG A 149 27.06 -8.52 -0.72
N ILE A 150 25.89 -8.14 -1.20
CA ILE A 150 25.27 -8.72 -2.40
C ILE A 150 25.71 -7.94 -3.64
N ASP A 151 26.23 -8.65 -4.65
CA ASP A 151 26.56 -8.04 -5.93
C ASP A 151 25.29 -7.60 -6.68
N PRO A 152 25.15 -6.32 -7.08
CA PRO A 152 23.94 -5.80 -7.71
C PRO A 152 23.78 -6.18 -9.19
N HIS A 153 24.76 -6.85 -9.81
CA HIS A 153 24.75 -7.16 -11.24
C HIS A 153 24.75 -8.66 -11.51
N SER A 154 23.58 -9.29 -11.48
CA SER A 154 23.34 -10.59 -12.11
C SER A 154 21.87 -10.69 -12.53
N GLY A 155 21.58 -10.23 -13.75
CA GLY A 155 20.34 -10.53 -14.49
C GLY A 155 20.35 -11.96 -15.01
#